data_AF-A0A1B6NXL1-F1
#
_entry.id   AF-A0A1B6NXL1-F1
#
_cell.length_a   1.000
_cell.length_b   1.000
_cell.length_c   1.000
_cell.angle_alpha   90.00
_cell.angle_beta   90.00
_cell.angle_gamma   90.00
#
_symmetry.space_group_name_H-M   'P 1'
#
loop_
_entity.id
_entity.type
_entity.pdbx_description
1 polymer ?
#
loop_
_entity_poly.entity_id
_entity_poly.type
_entity_poly.pdbx_seq_one_letter_code
_entity_poly.pdbx_strand_id
1 'polypeptide(L)'
;TLTSVNNGVISLHFNIANNGIGLAFISSLTVLHNGKKVDKDTNVPQLVARRSKVNIVHSSTHWLAKGASLVVNEKLTLFSLDVGQGREYLKQDIEATFDEYDLVIEYSNAYKERFVFDTRED
;
A
#
# COMPACT_ATOMS: atom_id res chain seq x y z
N THR A 1 4.58 -0.03 6.41
CA THR A 1 4.90 0.94 5.34
C THR A 1 6.40 1.14 5.25
N LEU A 2 6.98 1.27 4.04
CA LEU A 2 8.39 1.59 3.88
C LEU A 2 8.53 2.80 2.96
N THR A 3 9.09 3.87 3.50
CA THR A 3 9.48 5.06 2.74
C THR A 3 10.98 5.00 2.58
N SER A 4 11.43 4.74 1.36
CA SER A 4 12.85 4.68 1.05
C SER A 4 13.28 5.95 0.34
N VAL A 5 14.45 6.47 0.71
CA VAL A 5 15.14 7.50 -0.05
C VAL A 5 16.25 6.81 -0.83
N ASN A 6 16.20 6.85 -2.15
CA ASN A 6 17.26 6.33 -3.00
C ASN A 6 17.65 7.37 -4.06
N ASN A 7 18.94 7.76 -4.09
CA ASN A 7 19.46 8.81 -4.96
C ASN A 7 18.62 10.11 -4.93
N GLY A 8 18.10 10.45 -3.75
CA GLY A 8 17.28 11.64 -3.49
C GLY A 8 15.82 11.55 -3.91
N VAL A 9 15.40 10.46 -4.54
CA VAL A 9 13.98 10.16 -4.78
C VAL A 9 13.37 9.60 -3.51
N ILE A 10 12.31 10.24 -3.00
CA ILE A 10 11.45 9.60 -1.99
C ILE A 10 10.49 8.68 -2.74
N SER A 11 10.61 7.39 -2.46
CA SER A 11 9.65 6.39 -2.88
C SER A 11 8.86 5.90 -1.67
N LEU A 12 7.56 6.18 -1.61
CA LEU A 12 6.67 5.55 -0.62
C LEU A 12 6.10 4.27 -1.20
N HIS A 13 6.44 3.13 -0.58
CA HIS A 13 5.97 1.82 -1.01
C HIS A 13 5.14 1.18 0.09
N PHE A 14 3.88 0.90 -0.21
CA PHE A 14 3.12 -0.04 0.60
C PHE A 14 3.34 -1.44 0.06
N ASN A 15 3.97 -2.30 0.86
CA ASN A 15 4.27 -3.66 0.45
C ASN A 15 3.50 -4.65 1.32
N ILE A 16 2.93 -5.66 0.69
CA ILE A 16 2.43 -6.86 1.37
C ILE A 16 3.35 -8.03 1.05
N ALA A 17 3.49 -8.96 2.00
CA ALA A 17 4.24 -10.18 1.81
C ALA A 17 3.45 -11.37 2.37
N ASN A 18 3.43 -12.46 1.62
CA ASN A 18 2.88 -13.73 2.13
C ASN A 18 3.96 -14.46 2.93
N ASN A 19 3.91 -14.32 4.26
CA ASN A 19 4.79 -15.01 5.21
C ASN A 19 4.23 -16.36 5.69
N GLY A 20 3.13 -16.82 5.11
CA GLY A 20 2.45 -18.06 5.50
C GLY A 20 3.04 -19.31 4.84
N ILE A 21 2.43 -20.46 5.15
CA ILE A 21 2.78 -21.76 4.55
C ILE A 21 1.87 -21.98 3.33
N GLY A 22 2.39 -21.73 2.13
CA GLY A 22 1.68 -21.95 0.86
C GLY A 22 1.05 -20.68 0.25
N LEU A 23 0.24 -20.87 -0.80
CA LEU A 23 -0.42 -19.77 -1.52
C LEU A 23 -1.44 -19.05 -0.64
N ALA A 24 -1.45 -17.71 -0.71
CA ALA A 24 -2.51 -16.87 -0.18
C ALA A 24 -3.42 -16.42 -1.34
N PHE A 25 -4.70 -16.76 -1.26
CA PHE A 25 -5.71 -16.38 -2.24
C PHE A 25 -6.49 -15.17 -1.75
N ILE A 26 -6.39 -14.03 -2.44
CA ILE A 26 -7.03 -12.78 -2.06
C ILE A 26 -8.52 -12.84 -2.33
N SER A 27 -9.32 -12.59 -1.30
CA SER A 27 -10.77 -12.43 -1.39
C SER A 27 -11.15 -10.97 -1.65
N SER A 28 -10.50 -10.03 -0.97
CA SER A 28 -10.68 -8.60 -1.19
C SER A 28 -9.52 -7.77 -0.65
N LEU A 29 -9.34 -6.59 -1.24
CA LEU A 29 -8.55 -5.49 -0.70
C LEU A 29 -9.48 -4.29 -0.48
N THR A 30 -9.49 -3.75 0.74
CA THR A 30 -10.16 -2.51 1.09
C THR A 30 -9.12 -1.52 1.60
N VAL A 31 -9.14 -0.31 1.03
CA VAL A 31 -8.39 0.83 1.55
C VAL A 31 -9.37 1.72 2.31
N LEU A 32 -8.99 2.12 3.51
CA LEU A 32 -9.72 3.12 4.28
C LEU A 32 -8.89 4.40 4.34
N HIS A 33 -9.57 5.53 4.40
CA HIS A 33 -8.98 6.83 4.70
C HIS A 33 -9.73 7.41 5.90
N ASN A 34 -9.07 7.53 7.05
CA ASN A 34 -9.69 7.89 8.33
C ASN A 34 -10.97 7.06 8.60
N GLY A 35 -10.88 5.74 8.43
CA GLY A 35 -11.99 4.80 8.62
C GLY A 35 -13.05 4.76 7.52
N LYS A 36 -12.96 5.61 6.49
CA LYS A 36 -13.91 5.62 5.35
C LYS A 36 -13.36 4.89 4.15
N LYS A 37 -14.17 4.05 3.51
CA LYS A 37 -13.76 3.30 2.32
C LYS A 37 -13.39 4.22 1.15
N VAL A 38 -12.21 3.96 0.58
CA VAL A 38 -11.72 4.58 -0.65
C VAL A 38 -12.18 3.74 -1.85
N ASP A 39 -12.54 4.41 -2.96
CA ASP A 39 -12.94 3.73 -4.19
C ASP A 39 -11.74 2.99 -4.82
N LYS A 40 -11.98 1.79 -5.34
CA LYS A 40 -10.98 0.90 -5.96
C LYS A 40 -10.33 1.46 -7.24
N ASP A 41 -10.84 2.56 -7.79
CA ASP A 41 -10.25 3.23 -8.95
C ASP A 41 -9.46 4.49 -8.53
N THR A 42 -9.37 4.75 -7.22
CA THR A 42 -8.64 5.88 -6.66
C THR A 42 -7.13 5.67 -6.74
N ASN A 43 -6.41 6.67 -7.25
CA ASN A 43 -4.95 6.74 -7.11
C ASN A 43 -4.59 7.32 -5.74
N VAL A 44 -4.42 6.44 -4.75
CA VAL A 44 -4.15 6.81 -3.35
C VAL A 44 -2.88 7.65 -3.21
N PRO A 45 -1.73 7.27 -3.80
CA PRO A 45 -0.51 8.09 -3.77
C PRO A 45 -0.70 9.51 -4.32
N GLN A 46 -1.51 9.69 -5.36
CA GLN A 46 -1.81 11.02 -5.89
C GLN A 46 -2.61 11.88 -4.89
N LEU A 47 -3.52 11.28 -4.12
CA LEU A 47 -4.24 11.98 -3.06
C LEU A 47 -3.32 12.38 -1.91
N VAL A 48 -2.44 11.47 -1.48
CA VAL A 48 -1.41 11.72 -0.48
C VAL A 48 -0.57 12.91 -0.91
N ALA A 49 -0.03 12.88 -2.13
CA ALA A 49 0.78 13.99 -2.66
C ALA A 49 0.06 15.34 -2.68
N ARG A 50 -1.21 15.36 -3.12
CA ARG A 50 -2.02 16.59 -3.14
C ARG A 50 -2.20 17.16 -1.73
N ARG A 51 -2.42 16.30 -0.74
CA ARG A 51 -2.61 16.71 0.65
C ARG A 51 -1.33 17.17 1.33
N SER A 52 -0.21 16.52 1.04
CA SER A 52 1.12 16.96 1.48
C SER A 52 1.63 18.18 0.69
N LYS A 53 0.87 18.68 -0.31
CA LYS A 53 1.23 19.80 -1.20
C LYS A 53 2.55 19.57 -1.94
N VAL A 54 2.83 18.32 -2.30
CA VAL A 54 4.06 17.93 -2.98
C VAL A 54 3.81 17.66 -4.46
N ASN A 55 4.73 18.12 -5.30
CA ASN A 55 4.75 17.75 -6.72
C ASN A 55 5.38 16.38 -6.86
N ILE A 56 4.84 15.55 -7.75
CA ILE A 56 5.30 14.18 -7.95
C ILE A 56 5.77 13.96 -9.38
N VAL A 57 6.73 13.06 -9.54
CA VAL A 57 7.22 12.58 -10.83
C VAL A 57 6.34 11.43 -11.31
N HIS A 58 6.04 10.50 -10.41
CA HIS A 58 5.26 9.31 -10.72
C HIS A 58 4.40 8.87 -9.54
N SER A 59 3.26 8.25 -9.83
CA SER A 59 2.48 7.50 -8.87
C SER A 59 1.88 6.27 -9.52
N SER A 60 1.76 5.19 -8.75
CA SER A 60 1.00 4.02 -9.17
C SER A 60 0.19 3.43 -8.03
N THR A 61 -0.95 2.87 -8.38
CA THR A 61 -1.83 2.15 -7.45
C THR A 61 -2.17 0.81 -8.08
N HIS A 62 -1.88 -0.26 -7.36
CA HIS A 62 -2.17 -1.63 -7.74
C HIS A 62 -3.20 -2.21 -6.79
N TRP A 63 -4.44 -2.28 -7.28
CA TRP A 63 -5.54 -2.88 -6.53
C TRP A 63 -5.56 -4.40 -6.75
N LEU A 64 -5.49 -5.15 -5.66
CA LEU A 64 -5.62 -6.61 -5.71
C LEU A 64 -7.04 -7.01 -6.10
N ALA A 65 -7.14 -7.74 -7.20
CA ALA A 65 -8.40 -8.35 -7.61
C ALA A 65 -8.72 -9.59 -6.76
N LYS A 66 -10.02 -9.86 -6.60
CA LYS A 66 -10.47 -11.15 -6.05
C LYS A 66 -9.94 -12.29 -6.90
N GLY A 67 -9.37 -13.30 -6.24
CA GLY A 67 -8.75 -14.45 -6.89
C GLY A 67 -7.27 -14.25 -7.23
N ALA A 68 -6.70 -13.06 -7.02
CA ALA A 68 -5.24 -12.90 -7.05
C ALA A 68 -4.60 -13.83 -6.02
N SER A 69 -3.42 -14.36 -6.34
CA SER A 69 -2.68 -15.26 -5.47
C SER A 69 -1.28 -14.71 -5.21
N LEU A 70 -0.83 -14.75 -3.95
CA LEU A 70 0.55 -14.45 -3.59
C LEU A 70 1.28 -15.74 -3.18
N VAL A 71 2.44 -16.01 -3.80
CA VAL A 71 3.31 -17.14 -3.42
C VAL A 71 4.06 -16.84 -2.12
N VAL A 72 4.55 -17.89 -1.48
CA VAL A 72 5.33 -17.76 -0.23
C VAL A 72 6.54 -16.85 -0.46
N ASN A 73 6.75 -15.90 0.44
CA ASN A 73 7.79 -14.86 0.38
C ASN A 73 7.67 -13.90 -0.81
N GLU A 74 6.58 -13.94 -1.58
CA GLU A 74 6.31 -12.92 -2.58
C GLU A 74 6.03 -11.60 -1.90
N LYS A 75 6.72 -10.55 -2.37
CA LYS A 75 6.50 -9.17 -1.94
C LYS A 75 5.85 -8.40 -3.09
N LEU A 76 4.69 -7.82 -2.84
CA LEU A 76 3.96 -7.01 -3.81
C LEU A 76 3.86 -5.56 -3.32
N THR A 77 4.21 -4.62 -4.19
CA THR A 77 3.97 -3.20 -3.95
C THR A 77 2.55 -2.83 -4.41
N LEU A 78 1.71 -2.41 -3.47
CA LEU A 78 0.35 -1.94 -3.76
C LEU A 78 0.34 -0.47 -4.17
N PHE A 79 1.14 0.36 -3.51
CA PHE A 79 1.19 1.79 -3.78
C PHE A 79 2.62 2.23 -3.98
N SER A 80 2.85 3.08 -4.98
CA SER A 80 4.13 3.76 -5.17
C SER A 80 3.93 5.25 -5.41
N LEU A 81 4.79 6.06 -4.80
CA LEU A 81 4.86 7.51 -4.98
C LEU A 81 6.30 7.93 -5.19
N ASP A 82 6.62 8.60 -6.28
CA ASP A 82 7.93 9.19 -6.57
C ASP A 82 7.81 10.71 -6.59
N VAL A 83 8.54 11.40 -5.71
CA VAL A 83 8.54 12.88 -5.63
C VAL A 83 9.70 13.57 -6.32
N GLY A 84 10.64 12.80 -6.90
CA GLY A 84 11.87 13.30 -7.53
C GLY A 84 13.01 13.60 -6.55
N GLN A 85 14.18 13.91 -7.11
CA GLN A 85 15.44 14.12 -6.37
C GLN A 85 15.47 15.41 -5.53
N GLY A 86 16.26 15.41 -4.45
CA GLY A 86 16.55 16.61 -3.64
C GLY A 86 15.37 17.08 -2.79
N ARG A 87 14.43 16.18 -2.50
CA ARG A 87 13.19 16.45 -1.77
C ARG A 87 13.03 15.59 -0.52
N GLU A 88 14.12 15.04 -0.01
CA GLU A 88 14.19 14.12 1.12
C GLU A 88 13.52 14.70 2.38
N TYR A 89 13.55 16.03 2.54
CA TYR A 89 12.89 16.75 3.63
C TYR A 89 11.37 16.55 3.69
N LEU A 90 10.73 16.16 2.59
CA LEU A 90 9.28 15.91 2.52
C LEU A 90 8.87 14.53 3.03
N LYS A 91 9.85 13.66 3.36
CA LYS A 91 9.60 12.26 3.74
C LYS A 91 8.59 12.16 4.88
N GLN A 92 8.80 12.93 5.94
CA GLN A 92 7.96 12.87 7.15
C GLN A 92 6.54 13.35 6.89
N ASP A 93 6.35 14.40 6.08
CA ASP A 93 5.02 14.93 5.75
C ASP A 93 4.23 13.95 4.88
N ILE A 94 4.92 13.29 3.94
CA ILE A 94 4.33 12.25 3.08
C ILE A 94 3.96 11.02 3.90
N GLU A 95 4.84 10.57 4.80
CA GLU A 95 4.58 9.47 5.74
C GLU A 95 3.36 9.76 6.60
N ALA A 96 3.34 10.91 7.29
CA ALA A 96 2.24 11.29 8.16
C ALA A 96 0.89 11.37 7.41
N THR A 97 0.91 11.84 6.16
CA THR A 97 -0.31 11.87 5.32
C THR A 97 -0.73 10.47 4.89
N PHE A 98 0.23 9.59 4.62
CA PHE A 98 -0.02 8.22 4.20
C PHE A 98 -0.52 7.35 5.37
N ASP A 99 -0.07 7.61 6.60
CA ASP A 99 -0.52 6.92 7.81
C ASP A 99 -2.01 7.17 8.14
N GLU A 100 -2.66 8.12 7.48
CA GLU A 100 -4.12 8.27 7.54
C GLU A 100 -4.89 7.18 6.76
N TYR A 101 -4.18 6.34 6.01
CA TYR A 101 -4.75 5.29 5.18
C TYR A 101 -4.50 3.91 5.79
N ASP A 102 -5.58 3.14 5.94
CA ASP A 102 -5.52 1.76 6.43
C ASP A 102 -5.78 0.76 5.31
N LEU A 103 -5.25 -0.44 5.47
CA LEU A 103 -5.52 -1.57 4.59
C LEU A 103 -6.16 -2.72 5.32
N VAL A 104 -7.22 -3.25 4.71
CA VAL A 104 -7.88 -4.48 5.14
C VAL A 104 -7.85 -5.46 3.97
N ILE A 105 -7.18 -6.60 4.16
CA ILE A 105 -7.05 -7.65 3.16
C ILE A 105 -7.66 -8.92 3.72
N GLU A 106 -8.71 -9.41 3.05
CA GLU A 106 -9.27 -10.72 3.33
C GLU A 106 -8.64 -11.73 2.38
N TYR A 107 -8.15 -12.84 2.91
CA TYR A 107 -7.52 -13.89 2.12
C TYR A 107 -7.77 -15.28 2.71
N SER A 108 -7.48 -16.31 1.93
CA SER A 108 -7.52 -17.70 2.40
C SER A 108 -6.29 -18.49 2.00
N ASN A 109 -5.93 -19.49 2.79
CA ASN A 109 -4.88 -20.44 2.43
C ASN A 109 -5.42 -21.58 1.54
N ALA A 110 -4.56 -22.52 1.17
CA ALA A 110 -4.93 -23.70 0.36
C ALA A 110 -6.00 -24.60 1.01
N TYR A 111 -6.15 -24.54 2.33
CA TYR A 111 -7.17 -25.28 3.09
C TYR A 111 -8.50 -24.52 3.20
N LYS A 112 -8.63 -23.36 2.53
CA LYS A 112 -9.79 -22.47 2.55
C LYS A 112 -10.08 -21.84 3.91
N GLU A 113 -9.13 -21.90 4.84
CA GLU A 113 -9.20 -21.13 6.08
C GLU A 113 -9.07 -19.66 5.74
N ARG A 114 -9.89 -18.82 6.39
CA ARG A 114 -9.99 -17.39 6.10
C ARG A 114 -9.23 -16.58 7.15
N PHE A 115 -8.55 -15.55 6.68
CA PHE A 115 -7.74 -14.65 7.46
C PHE A 115 -8.01 -13.21 7.04
N VAL A 116 -7.79 -12.29 7.97
CA VAL A 116 -7.85 -10.85 7.73
C VAL A 116 -6.52 -10.26 8.16
N PHE A 117 -5.88 -9.51 7.25
CA PHE A 117 -4.79 -8.61 7.57
C PHE A 117 -5.37 -7.20 7.65
N ASP A 118 -5.24 -6.53 8.79
CA ASP A 118 -5.79 -5.21 9.06
C ASP A 118 -4.73 -4.32 9.71
N THR A 119 -4.31 -3.26 9.03
CA THR A 119 -3.25 -2.36 9.55
C THR A 119 -3.69 -1.54 10.76
N ARG A 120 -4.97 -1.56 11.14
CA ARG A 120 -5.49 -0.86 12.34
C ARG A 120 -5.33 -1.69 13.61
N GLU A 121 -5.12 -2.99 13.48
CA GLU A 121 -4.98 -3.92 14.60
C GLU A 121 -3.51 -4.19 14.98
N ASP A 122 -2.56 -3.63 14.19
CA ASP A 122 -1.10 -3.77 14.33
C ASP A 122 -0.47 -2.58 15.08
#